data_AF-A0A0G1CRA7-F1
#
_entry.id   AF-A0A0G1CRA7-F1
#
_cell.length_a   1.000
_cell.length_b   1.000
_cell.length_c   1.000
_cell.angle_alpha   90.00
_cell.angle_beta   90.00
_cell.angle_gamma   90.00
#
_symmetry.space_group_name_H-M   'P 1'
#
loop_
_entity.id
_entity.type
_entity.pdbx_description
1 polymer ?
#
loop_
_entity_poly.entity_id
_entity_poly.type
_entity_poly.pdbx_seq_one_letter_code
_entity_poly.pdbx_strand_id
1 'polypeptide(L)'
;MIAKNPKIGRQIHLPVQSGDDEVLKRMNRWYTAKEYIKLIQKIRDKIPDGTFSTDIIVGFPGETEEQFQHTVDLCKKVGFVKAYVAMYSDRLLTYAHTHFRDALPYQEKKRRWGRLERLIYTNNK
;
A
#
# COMPACT_ATOMS: atom_id res chain seq x y z
N MET A 1 7.12 17.82 18.64
CA MET A 1 7.23 17.11 17.34
C MET A 1 7.67 15.68 17.60
N ILE A 2 7.05 14.70 16.93
CA ILE A 2 7.33 13.26 17.09
C ILE A 2 8.82 12.94 16.99
N ALA A 3 9.52 13.55 16.02
CA ALA A 3 10.95 13.32 15.79
C ALA A 3 11.88 13.71 16.96
N LYS A 4 11.46 14.61 17.86
CA LYS A 4 12.29 15.09 18.98
C LYS A 4 11.94 14.46 20.32
N ASN A 5 10.93 13.58 20.37
CA ASN A 5 10.45 13.02 21.62
C ASN A 5 10.96 11.57 21.79
N PRO A 6 11.90 11.30 22.72
CA PRO A 6 12.45 9.97 22.92
C PRO A 6 11.43 8.95 23.43
N LYS A 7 10.27 9.40 23.93
CA LYS A 7 9.18 8.53 24.40
C LYS A 7 8.28 8.01 23.28
N ILE A 8 8.47 8.45 22.04
CA ILE A 8 7.64 8.02 20.90
C ILE A 8 8.44 7.02 20.05
N GLY A 9 7.80 5.88 19.76
CA GLY A 9 8.37 4.84 18.90
C GLY A 9 8.63 5.36 17.48
N ARG A 10 9.70 4.86 16.86
CA ARG A 10 10.12 5.23 15.50
C ARG A 10 9.44 4.36 14.43
N GLN A 11 8.42 3.60 14.80
CA GLN A 11 7.60 2.82 13.89
C GLN A 11 6.41 3.66 13.44
N ILE A 12 6.34 3.94 12.15
CA ILE A 12 5.36 4.83 11.56
C ILE A 12 4.49 4.03 10.59
N HIS A 13 3.20 3.98 10.89
CA HIS A 13 2.23 3.32 10.05
C HIS A 13 1.58 4.33 9.10
N LEU A 14 1.78 4.15 7.79
CA LEU A 14 1.28 5.03 6.73
C LEU A 14 0.59 4.21 5.64
N PRO A 15 -0.76 4.17 5.61
CA PRO A 15 -1.50 3.38 4.63
C PRO A 15 -1.39 3.99 3.23
N VAL A 16 -0.79 3.24 2.30
CA VAL A 16 -0.71 3.62 0.89
C VAL A 16 -1.89 3.10 0.09
N GLN A 17 -2.47 1.96 0.48
CA GLN A 17 -3.57 1.26 -0.19
C GLN A 17 -3.21 0.66 -1.55
N SER A 18 -2.61 1.43 -2.47
CA SER A 18 -2.09 0.98 -3.77
C SER A 18 -0.90 1.85 -4.18
N GLY A 19 0.02 1.30 -4.98
CA GLY A 19 1.12 2.07 -5.55
C GLY A 19 0.84 2.67 -6.92
N ASP A 20 -0.41 2.60 -7.40
CA ASP A 20 -0.83 3.13 -8.68
C ASP A 20 -1.79 4.33 -8.53
N ASP A 21 -1.51 5.42 -9.24
CA ASP A 21 -2.26 6.68 -9.12
C ASP A 21 -3.72 6.55 -9.59
N GLU A 22 -4.00 5.72 -10.59
CA GLU A 22 -5.37 5.51 -11.09
C GLU A 22 -6.17 4.62 -10.14
N VAL A 23 -5.54 3.60 -9.55
CA VAL A 23 -6.17 2.80 -8.49
C VAL A 23 -6.44 3.68 -7.27
N LEU A 24 -5.47 4.48 -6.82
CA LEU A 24 -5.63 5.43 -5.72
C LEU A 24 -6.79 6.40 -5.96
N LYS A 25 -6.89 6.97 -7.16
CA LYS A 25 -8.00 7.86 -7.53
C LYS A 25 -9.35 7.16 -7.47
N ARG A 26 -9.46 5.91 -7.96
CA ARG A 26 -10.69 5.10 -7.85
C ARG A 26 -11.03 4.73 -6.41
N MET A 27 -10.04 4.61 -5.53
CA MET A 27 -10.20 4.46 -4.09
C MET A 27 -10.50 5.79 -3.36
N ASN A 28 -10.73 6.88 -4.11
CA ASN A 28 -11.00 8.22 -3.60
C ASN A 28 -9.85 8.77 -2.72
N ARG A 29 -8.60 8.50 -3.10
CA ARG A 29 -7.40 9.10 -2.50
C ARG A 29 -6.96 10.31 -3.32
N TRP A 30 -6.66 11.42 -2.63
CA TRP A 30 -6.22 12.68 -3.24
C TRP A 30 -4.70 12.85 -3.23
N TYR A 31 -3.96 11.74 -3.26
CA TYR A 31 -2.50 11.73 -3.32
C TYR A 31 -2.02 10.72 -4.35
N THR A 32 -0.82 10.94 -4.85
CA THR A 32 -0.11 10.05 -5.78
C THR A 32 0.93 9.19 -5.06
N ALA A 33 1.32 8.08 -5.69
CA ALA A 33 2.45 7.25 -5.28
C ALA A 33 3.74 8.08 -5.16
N LYS A 34 3.93 9.06 -6.04
CA LYS A 34 5.08 9.98 -6.00
C LYS A 34 5.06 10.89 -4.77
N GLU A 35 3.91 11.44 -4.41
CA GLU A 35 3.76 12.25 -3.20
C GLU A 35 3.95 11.42 -1.93
N TYR A 36 3.43 10.19 -1.93
CA TYR A 36 3.67 9.24 -0.85
C TYR A 36 5.17 8.97 -0.66
N ILE A 37 5.91 8.68 -1.74
CA ILE A 37 7.36 8.47 -1.67
C ILE A 37 8.09 9.71 -1.15
N LYS A 38 7.73 10.91 -1.60
CA LYS A 38 8.31 12.17 -1.10
C LYS A 38 8.05 12.35 0.40
N LEU A 39 6.85 11.99 0.87
CA LEU A 39 6.52 12.04 2.31
C LEU A 39 7.40 11.08 3.10
N ILE A 40 7.57 9.84 2.64
CA ILE A 40 8.46 8.85 3.27
C ILE A 40 9.90 9.36 3.34
N GLN A 41 10.43 9.92 2.24
CA GLN A 41 11.77 10.50 2.22
C GLN A 41 11.94 11.61 3.26
N LYS A 42 10.99 12.55 3.31
CA LYS A 42 11.00 13.64 4.30
C LYS A 42 10.95 13.15 5.75
N ILE A 43 10.30 12.01 5.99
CA ILE A 43 10.27 11.39 7.32
C ILE A 43 11.61 10.71 7.62
N ARG A 44 12.20 9.98 6.66
CA ARG A 44 13.53 9.38 6.80
C ARG A 44 14.62 10.40 7.09
N ASP A 45 14.57 11.56 6.44
CA ASP A 45 15.53 12.65 6.67
C ASP A 45 15.48 13.18 8.12
N LYS A 46 14.31 13.08 8.78
CA LYS A 46 14.09 13.55 10.15
C LYS A 46 14.22 12.44 11.20
N ILE A 47 13.99 11.19 10.80
CA ILE A 47 14.00 10.00 11.65
C ILE A 47 14.69 8.89 10.85
N PRO A 48 16.04 8.86 10.81
CA PRO A 48 16.81 7.91 10.01
C PRO A 48 16.52 6.46 10.39
N ASP A 49 16.32 6.20 11.68
CA ASP A 49 15.99 4.88 12.22
C ASP A 49 14.48 4.57 12.16
N GLY A 50 13.72 5.35 11.39
CA GLY A 50 12.28 5.21 11.23
C GLY A 50 11.93 3.96 10.44
N THR A 51 11.13 3.06 11.04
CA THR A 51 10.59 1.90 10.35
C THR A 51 9.17 2.18 9.88
N PHE A 52 8.82 1.67 8.70
CA PHE A 52 7.53 1.96 8.08
C PHE A 52 6.69 0.71 7.94
N SER A 53 5.42 0.82 8.32
CA SER A 53 4.40 -0.17 7.98
C SER A 53 3.28 0.47 7.16
N THR A 54 2.56 -0.35 6.40
CA THR A 54 1.51 0.14 5.50
C THR A 54 0.37 -0.86 5.36
N ASP A 55 -0.76 -0.42 4.84
CA ASP A 55 -1.87 -1.26 4.41
C ASP A 55 -1.98 -1.21 2.89
N ILE A 56 -2.21 -2.35 2.26
CA ILE A 56 -2.36 -2.49 0.81
C ILE A 56 -3.60 -3.32 0.52
N ILE A 57 -4.40 -2.90 -0.45
CA ILE A 57 -5.55 -3.67 -0.95
C ILE A 57 -5.22 -4.14 -2.36
N VAL A 58 -5.21 -5.45 -2.58
CA VAL A 58 -4.99 -6.06 -3.89
C VAL A 58 -6.30 -6.50 -4.54
N GLY A 59 -6.35 -6.43 -5.86
CA GLY A 59 -7.51 -6.86 -6.64
C GLY A 59 -8.68 -5.90 -6.56
N PHE A 60 -8.41 -4.59 -6.40
CA PHE A 60 -9.44 -3.57 -6.51
C PHE A 60 -10.14 -3.67 -7.88
N PRO A 61 -11.45 -3.39 -7.99
CA PRO A 61 -12.18 -3.49 -9.25
C PRO A 61 -11.51 -2.73 -10.40
N GLY A 62 -11.15 -3.47 -11.45
CA GLY A 62 -10.44 -2.96 -12.62
C GLY A 62 -8.92 -2.75 -12.43
N GLU A 63 -8.30 -3.29 -11.38
CA GLU A 63 -6.84 -3.25 -11.20
C GLU A 63 -6.15 -4.16 -12.24
N THR A 64 -5.36 -3.58 -13.14
CA THR A 64 -4.58 -4.33 -14.14
C THR A 64 -3.30 -4.93 -13.55
N GLU A 65 -2.62 -5.79 -14.31
CA GLU A 65 -1.34 -6.35 -13.86
C GLU A 65 -0.24 -5.29 -13.76
N GLU A 66 -0.23 -4.31 -14.67
CA GLU A 66 0.71 -3.18 -14.65
C GLU A 66 0.51 -2.31 -13.39
N GLN A 67 -0.74 -2.01 -13.05
CA GLN A 67 -1.07 -1.24 -11.84
C GLN A 67 -0.68 -1.99 -10.56
N PHE A 68 -0.87 -3.31 -10.54
CA PHE A 68 -0.37 -4.14 -9.46
C PHE A 68 1.16 -4.14 -9.40
N GLN A 69 1.84 -4.15 -10.55
CA GLN A 69 3.30 -4.07 -10.61
C GLN A 69 3.84 -2.74 -10.05
N HIS A 70 3.15 -1.62 -10.28
CA HIS A 70 3.49 -0.34 -9.64
C HIS A 70 3.46 -0.43 -8.10
N THR A 71 2.48 -1.16 -7.54
CA THR A 71 2.40 -1.43 -6.11
C THR A 71 3.59 -2.26 -5.61
N VAL A 72 3.96 -3.31 -6.34
CA VAL A 72 5.16 -4.13 -6.05
C VAL A 72 6.43 -3.27 -6.03
N ASP A 73 6.59 -2.39 -7.01
CA ASP A 73 7.79 -1.55 -7.12
C ASP A 73 7.83 -0.46 -6.06
N LEU A 74 6.67 0.09 -5.67
CA LEU A 74 6.58 0.98 -4.50
C LEU A 74 7.02 0.27 -3.22
N CYS A 75 6.55 -0.97 -2.99
CA CYS A 75 6.96 -1.76 -1.82
C CYS A 75 8.48 -1.99 -1.78
N LYS A 76 9.09 -2.32 -2.93
CA LYS A 76 10.56 -2.47 -3.03
C LYS A 76 11.30 -1.17 -2.73
N LYS A 77 10.81 -0.05 -3.28
CA LYS A 77 11.45 1.26 -3.13
C LYS A 77 11.38 1.79 -1.71
N VAL A 78 10.25 1.57 -1.03
CA VAL A 78 10.09 2.00 0.36
C VAL A 78 10.77 1.03 1.31
N GLY A 79 10.70 -0.29 1.10
CA GLY A 79 11.29 -1.26 2.02
C GLY A 79 10.55 -1.28 3.36
N PHE A 80 9.26 -1.62 3.32
CA PHE A 80 8.44 -1.71 4.52
C PHE A 80 8.87 -2.86 5.43
N VAL A 81 8.91 -2.63 6.74
CA VAL A 81 9.14 -3.70 7.72
C VAL A 81 7.93 -4.63 7.85
N LYS A 82 6.75 -4.11 7.51
CA LYS A 82 5.50 -4.86 7.51
C LYS A 82 4.50 -4.20 6.59
N ALA A 83 3.75 -4.97 5.82
CA ALA A 83 2.52 -4.47 5.23
C ALA A 83 1.37 -5.41 5.54
N TYR A 84 0.19 -4.83 5.76
CA TYR A 84 -1.05 -5.57 5.89
C TYR A 84 -1.69 -5.61 4.51
N VAL A 85 -1.52 -6.73 3.83
CA VAL A 85 -2.09 -6.93 2.49
C VAL A 85 -3.45 -7.58 2.64
N ALA A 86 -4.51 -6.89 2.22
CA ALA A 86 -5.86 -7.40 2.15
C ALA A 86 -6.28 -7.63 0.70
N MET A 87 -7.07 -8.68 0.45
CA MET A 87 -7.74 -8.83 -0.83
C MET A 87 -9.01 -7.98 -0.83
N TYR A 88 -9.28 -7.28 -1.92
CA TYR A 88 -10.52 -6.53 -2.07
C TYR A 88 -11.72 -7.49 -1.95
N SER A 89 -12.57 -7.19 -0.98
CA SER A 89 -13.90 -7.78 -0.85
C SER A 89 -14.94 -6.71 -1.11
N ASP A 90 -15.90 -7.04 -1.97
CA ASP A 90 -17.03 -6.15 -2.21
C ASP A 90 -17.86 -6.03 -0.93
N ARG A 91 -18.23 -4.79 -0.61
CA ARG A 91 -19.02 -4.45 0.58
C ARG A 91 -20.21 -3.63 0.13
N LEU A 92 -21.41 -4.14 0.42
CA LEU A 92 -22.67 -3.47 0.13
C LEU A 92 -22.63 -2.02 0.61
N LEU A 93 -23.24 -1.12 -0.17
CA LEU A 93 -23.34 0.33 0.09
C LEU A 93 -22.02 1.12 0.05
N THR A 94 -20.90 0.52 -0.38
CA THR A 94 -19.67 1.30 -0.62
C THR A 94 -19.69 2.02 -1.96
N TYR A 95 -18.90 3.11 -2.07
CA TYR A 95 -18.67 3.78 -3.36
C TYR A 95 -18.16 2.80 -4.42
N ALA A 96 -17.28 1.87 -4.00
CA ALA A 96 -16.73 0.87 -4.89
C ALA A 96 -17.80 -0.12 -5.41
N HIS A 97 -18.71 -0.57 -4.54
CA HIS A 97 -19.82 -1.45 -4.89
C HIS A 97 -20.76 -0.85 -5.95
N THR A 98 -21.02 0.45 -5.84
CA THR A 98 -21.98 1.15 -6.71
C THR A 98 -21.39 1.58 -8.06
N HIS A 99 -20.08 1.79 -8.14
CA HIS A 99 -19.43 2.38 -9.32
C HIS A 99 -18.50 1.43 -10.07
N PHE A 100 -18.11 0.28 -9.49
CA PHE A 100 -17.18 -0.64 -10.15
C PHE A 100 -17.65 -2.09 -10.07
N ARG A 101 -17.50 -2.81 -11.19
CA ARG A 101 -17.76 -4.24 -11.24
C ARG A 101 -16.51 -5.01 -10.85
N ASP A 102 -16.60 -5.82 -9.79
CA ASP A 102 -15.54 -6.75 -9.42
C ASP A 102 -15.48 -7.91 -10.41
N ALA A 103 -14.55 -7.82 -11.36
CA ALA A 103 -14.34 -8.84 -12.39
C ALA A 103 -13.13 -9.73 -12.11
N LEU A 104 -12.36 -9.45 -11.05
CA LEU A 104 -11.08 -10.13 -10.82
C LEU A 104 -11.34 -11.44 -10.05
N PRO A 105 -10.96 -12.61 -10.60
CA PRO A 105 -11.17 -13.89 -9.92
C PRO A 105 -10.44 -13.93 -8.58
N TYR A 106 -11.04 -14.60 -7.59
CA TYR A 106 -10.43 -14.79 -6.27
C TYR A 106 -9.02 -15.39 -6.35
N GLN A 107 -8.79 -16.33 -7.27
CA GLN A 107 -7.47 -16.93 -7.48
C GLN A 107 -6.40 -15.90 -7.85
N GLU A 108 -6.76 -14.90 -8.65
CA GLU A 108 -5.85 -13.82 -9.05
C GLU A 108 -5.58 -12.86 -7.88
N LYS A 109 -6.61 -12.51 -7.10
CA LYS A 109 -6.44 -11.75 -5.85
C LYS A 109 -5.49 -12.45 -4.88
N LYS A 110 -5.65 -13.77 -4.73
CA LYS A 110 -4.80 -14.62 -3.89
C LYS A 110 -3.36 -14.70 -4.41
N ARG A 111 -3.16 -14.78 -5.72
CA ARG A 111 -1.83 -14.75 -6.37
C ARG A 111 -1.12 -13.44 -6.06
N ARG A 112 -1.80 -12.30 -6.24
CA ARG A 112 -1.28 -10.95 -5.96
C ARG A 112 -0.95 -10.76 -4.49
N TRP A 113 -1.86 -11.15 -3.60
CA TRP A 113 -1.65 -11.15 -2.16
C TRP A 113 -0.39 -11.92 -1.76
N GLY A 114 -0.27 -13.17 -2.22
CA GLY A 114 0.88 -14.02 -1.91
C GLY A 114 2.20 -13.48 -2.47
N ARG A 115 2.17 -12.75 -3.60
CA ARG A 115 3.35 -12.10 -4.16
C ARG A 115 3.85 -10.97 -3.26
N LEU A 116 2.96 -10.11 -2.77
CA LEU A 116 3.34 -9.02 -1.86
C LEU A 116 3.78 -9.54 -0.50
N GLU A 117 3.08 -10.52 0.06
CA GLU A 117 3.49 -11.19 1.30
C GLU A 117 4.92 -11.71 1.18
N ARG A 118 5.22 -12.52 0.14
CA ARG A 118 6.59 -13.02 -0.06
C ARG A 118 7.60 -11.89 -0.20
N LEU A 119 7.30 -10.86 -1.00
CA LEU A 119 8.20 -9.72 -1.18
C LEU A 119 8.55 -9.03 0.15
N ILE A 120 7.56 -8.78 1.00
CA ILE A 120 7.75 -8.05 2.25
C ILE A 120 8.45 -8.95 3.27
N TYR A 121 8.02 -10.20 3.44
CA TYR A 121 8.64 -11.10 4.42
C TYR A 121 10.05 -11.55 4.03
N THR A 122 10.37 -11.67 2.73
CA THR A 122 11.75 -11.97 2.28
C THR A 122 12.72 -10.83 2.56
N ASN A 123 12.27 -9.57 2.45
CA ASN A 123 13.11 -8.40 2.73
C ASN A 123 13.36 -8.17 4.24
N ASN A 124 12.72 -8.94 5.13
CA ASN A 124 12.86 -8.85 6.59
C ASN A 124 13.65 -10.02 7.20
N LYS A 125 14.32 -10.84 6.38
CA LYS A 125 15.31 -11.83 6.80
C LYS A 125 16.72 -11.33 6.49
#